data_AF-A0A8S3Z1X9-F1
#
_entry.id   AF-A0A8S3Z1X9-F1
#
_cell.length_a   1.000
_cell.length_b   1.000
_cell.length_c   1.000
_cell.angle_alpha   90.00
_cell.angle_beta   90.00
_cell.angle_gamma   90.00
#
_symmetry.space_group_name_H-M   'P 1'
#
loop_
_entity.id
_entity.type
_entity.pdbx_description
1 polymer ?
#
loop_
_entity_poly.entity_id
_entity_poly.type
_entity_poly.pdbx_seq_one_letter_code
_entity_poly.pdbx_strand_id
1 'polypeptide(L)'
;ALEDAYLNEKPLMKEVLNYMDRIFTIIFIVEMVVKWFAFGFKTYFTDAWCWLDFCIVMLSIVMMIGESIQTSNTGNFGAMKSMRTLRALRPLRAVSRWEGMRVVVNALFKAIPSICNVLLVCLVFWLIFGIMGVQLFSGKFHACRNGTTKFDPDQ
;
A
#
# COMPACT_ATOMS: atom_id res chain seq x y z
N ALA A 1 -5.10 10.10 6.91
CA ALA A 1 -5.64 10.97 7.97
C ALA A 1 -6.01 12.36 7.46
N LEU A 2 -5.40 12.89 6.39
CA LEU A 2 -5.77 14.20 5.83
C LEU A 2 -6.43 14.14 4.44
N GLU A 3 -6.35 13.00 3.73
CA GLU A 3 -7.07 12.76 2.45
C GLU A 3 -8.50 12.24 2.73
N ASP A 4 -9.34 13.09 3.31
CA ASP A 4 -10.78 12.81 3.47
C ASP A 4 -11.59 13.36 2.28
N ALA A 5 -12.86 12.96 2.14
CA ALA A 5 -13.74 13.34 1.04
C ALA A 5 -13.90 14.87 0.82
N TYR A 6 -13.61 15.68 1.85
CA TYR A 6 -13.67 17.14 1.83
C TYR A 6 -12.41 17.83 1.29
N LEU A 7 -11.39 17.09 0.82
CA LEU A 7 -10.14 17.69 0.34
C LEU A 7 -10.33 18.61 -0.88
N ASN A 8 -11.37 18.39 -1.69
CA ASN A 8 -11.68 19.27 -2.83
C ASN A 8 -12.19 20.65 -2.41
N GLU A 9 -12.66 20.82 -1.18
CA GLU A 9 -13.23 22.07 -0.68
C GLU A 9 -12.14 23.05 -0.18
N LYS A 10 -10.92 22.55 0.08
CA LYS A 10 -9.80 23.34 0.60
C LYS A 10 -8.59 23.28 -0.35
N PRO A 11 -8.58 24.06 -1.44
CA PRO A 11 -7.54 24.01 -2.47
C PRO A 11 -6.15 24.31 -1.91
N LEU A 12 -6.05 25.18 -0.89
CA LEU A 12 -4.78 25.54 -0.25
C LEU A 12 -4.10 24.36 0.45
N MET A 13 -4.86 23.50 1.14
CA MET A 13 -4.28 22.32 1.80
C MET A 13 -3.76 21.30 0.80
N LYS A 14 -4.47 21.12 -0.33
CA LYS A 14 -4.05 20.22 -1.41
C LYS A 14 -2.74 20.72 -2.05
N GLU A 15 -2.63 22.02 -2.30
CA GLU A 15 -1.43 22.66 -2.86
C GLU A 15 -0.21 22.46 -1.93
N VAL A 16 -0.39 22.77 -0.63
CA VAL A 16 0.67 22.61 0.38
C VAL A 16 1.12 21.15 0.51
N LEU A 17 0.17 20.20 0.52
CA LEU A 17 0.50 18.78 0.61
C LEU A 17 1.31 18.31 -0.61
N ASN A 18 0.95 18.79 -1.80
CA ASN A 18 1.64 18.44 -3.04
C ASN A 18 3.06 19.04 -3.06
N TYR A 19 3.19 20.30 -2.68
CA TYR A 19 4.48 20.99 -2.60
C TYR A 19 5.43 20.32 -1.59
N MET A 20 4.90 19.97 -0.41
CA MET A 20 5.66 19.29 0.63
C MET A 20 6.13 17.89 0.18
N ASP A 21 5.27 17.12 -0.50
CA ASP A 21 5.67 15.80 -1.00
C ASP A 21 6.73 15.90 -2.11
N ARG A 22 6.66 16.95 -2.93
CA ARG A 22 7.66 17.22 -3.96
C ARG A 22 9.03 17.53 -3.36
N ILE A 23 9.09 18.37 -2.33
CA ILE A 23 10.33 18.68 -1.61
C ILE A 23 10.93 17.41 -0.99
N PHE A 24 10.11 16.61 -0.30
CA PHE A 24 10.60 15.37 0.30
C PHE A 24 11.16 14.42 -0.76
N THR A 25 10.49 14.27 -1.89
CA THR A 25 10.97 13.41 -2.99
C THR A 25 12.34 13.85 -3.51
N ILE A 26 12.56 15.15 -3.68
CA ILE A 26 13.87 15.69 -4.12
C ILE A 26 14.95 15.38 -3.09
N ILE A 27 14.67 15.59 -1.80
CA ILE A 27 15.61 15.29 -0.72
C ILE A 27 15.98 13.79 -0.72
N PHE A 28 15.01 12.90 -0.90
CA PHE A 28 15.26 11.45 -0.96
C PHE A 28 16.11 11.04 -2.17
N ILE A 29 15.88 11.66 -3.33
CA ILE A 29 16.70 11.42 -4.52
C ILE A 29 18.15 11.83 -4.24
N VAL A 30 18.37 13.00 -3.64
CA VAL A 30 19.72 13.47 -3.28
C VAL A 30 20.38 12.55 -2.27
N GLU A 31 19.68 12.13 -1.22
CA GLU A 31 20.19 11.18 -0.23
C GLU A 31 20.57 9.84 -0.85
N MET A 32 19.76 9.32 -1.78
CA MET A 32 20.04 8.08 -2.50
C MET A 32 21.31 8.21 -3.35
N VAL A 33 21.45 9.31 -4.10
CA VAL A 33 22.64 9.58 -4.92
C VAL A 33 23.88 9.64 -4.03
N VAL A 34 23.81 10.31 -2.88
CA VAL A 34 24.92 10.36 -1.91
C VAL A 34 25.27 8.95 -1.38
N LYS A 35 24.28 8.13 -1.01
CA LYS A 35 24.50 6.74 -0.57
C LYS A 35 25.14 5.88 -1.66
N TRP A 36 24.76 6.09 -2.90
CA TRP A 36 25.30 5.33 -4.04
C TRP A 36 26.78 5.63 -4.26
N PHE A 37 27.17 6.91 -4.15
CA PHE A 37 28.56 7.33 -4.20
C PHE A 37 29.36 6.89 -2.97
N ALA A 38 28.75 6.84 -1.78
CA ALA A 38 29.43 6.50 -0.53
C ALA A 38 29.69 4.98 -0.33
N PHE A 39 28.70 4.12 -0.61
CA PHE A 39 28.79 2.68 -0.30
C PHE A 39 29.25 1.79 -1.46
N GLY A 40 29.15 2.27 -2.70
CA GLY A 40 29.44 1.48 -3.90
C GLY A 40 28.39 0.39 -4.20
N PHE A 41 28.30 -0.01 -5.47
CA PHE A 41 27.23 -0.89 -5.99
C PHE A 41 27.12 -2.25 -5.26
N LYS A 42 28.24 -2.83 -4.83
CA LYS A 42 28.25 -4.18 -4.23
C LYS A 42 27.67 -4.23 -2.81
N THR A 43 28.06 -3.29 -1.96
CA THR A 43 27.59 -3.23 -0.57
C THR A 43 26.12 -2.82 -0.51
N TYR A 44 25.69 -1.94 -1.42
CA TYR A 44 24.32 -1.43 -1.48
C TYR A 44 23.26 -2.51 -1.73
N PHE A 45 23.53 -3.48 -2.61
CA PHE A 45 22.57 -4.55 -2.93
C PHE A 45 22.51 -5.68 -1.89
N THR A 46 23.42 -5.68 -0.91
CA THR A 46 23.42 -6.73 0.14
C THR A 46 22.55 -6.33 1.33
N ASP A 47 22.29 -5.03 1.52
CA ASP A 47 21.57 -4.51 2.68
C ASP A 47 20.08 -4.27 2.37
N ALA A 48 19.19 -5.00 3.04
CA ALA A 48 17.74 -4.96 2.76
C ALA A 48 17.12 -3.57 2.99
N TRP A 49 17.67 -2.81 3.93
CA TRP A 49 17.22 -1.44 4.23
C TRP A 49 17.58 -0.46 3.11
N CYS A 50 18.73 -0.66 2.46
CA CYS A 50 19.12 0.12 1.28
C CYS A 50 18.23 -0.22 0.08
N TRP A 51 17.88 -1.50 -0.08
CA TRP A 51 16.97 -1.93 -1.14
C TRP A 51 15.55 -1.37 -0.98
N LEU A 52 15.05 -1.29 0.27
CA LEU A 52 13.76 -0.65 0.56
C LEU A 52 13.80 0.84 0.19
N ASP A 53 14.87 1.56 0.57
CA ASP A 53 15.08 2.97 0.21
C ASP A 53 15.09 3.19 -1.31
N PHE A 54 15.78 2.31 -2.05
CA PHE A 54 15.79 2.30 -3.52
C PHE A 54 14.39 2.14 -4.12
N CYS A 55 13.63 1.15 -3.64
CA CYS A 55 12.27 0.90 -4.10
C CYS A 55 11.35 2.10 -3.85
N ILE A 56 11.49 2.80 -2.73
CA ILE A 56 10.73 4.03 -2.44
C ILE A 56 11.05 5.11 -3.48
N VAL A 57 12.34 5.37 -3.74
CA VAL A 57 12.74 6.40 -4.72
C VAL A 57 12.22 6.06 -6.12
N MET A 58 12.32 4.79 -6.54
CA MET A 58 11.78 4.35 -7.84
C MET A 58 10.26 4.53 -7.94
N LEU A 59 9.52 4.19 -6.88
CA LEU A 59 8.08 4.42 -6.82
C LEU A 59 7.74 5.91 -6.89
N SER A 60 8.48 6.77 -6.19
CA SER A 60 8.29 8.22 -6.23
C SER A 60 8.57 8.82 -7.62
N ILE A 61 9.58 8.33 -8.33
CA ILE A 61 9.87 8.76 -9.71
C ILE A 61 8.75 8.34 -10.66
N VAL A 62 8.31 7.08 -10.59
CA VAL A 62 7.16 6.59 -11.36
C VAL A 62 5.90 7.41 -11.06
N MET A 63 5.72 7.80 -9.80
CA MET A 63 4.61 8.67 -9.41
C MET A 63 4.66 10.04 -10.09
N MET A 64 5.83 10.68 -10.06
CA MET A 64 6.01 12.00 -10.65
C MET A 64 5.85 11.97 -12.18
N ILE A 65 6.33 10.92 -12.83
CA ILE A 65 6.25 10.76 -14.30
C ILE A 65 4.81 10.48 -14.75
N GLY A 66 4.06 9.62 -14.07
CA GLY A 66 2.68 9.37 -14.48
C GLY A 66 1.75 10.57 -14.25
N GLU A 67 2.01 11.43 -13.25
CA GLU A 67 1.27 12.69 -13.09
C GLU A 67 1.57 13.69 -14.22
N SER A 68 2.81 13.76 -14.71
CA SER A 68 3.16 14.65 -15.83
C SER A 68 2.61 14.15 -17.17
N ILE A 69 2.64 12.83 -17.41
CA ILE A 69 2.08 12.20 -18.62
C ILE A 69 0.56 12.37 -18.69
N GLN A 70 -0.14 12.37 -17.55
CA GLN A 70 -1.60 12.54 -17.49
C GLN A 70 -2.09 13.89 -18.07
N THR A 71 -1.20 14.89 -18.16
CA THR A 71 -1.55 16.22 -18.70
C THR A 71 -1.45 16.28 -20.23
N SER A 72 -0.76 15.32 -20.88
CA SER A 72 -0.36 15.44 -22.29
C SER A 72 -0.99 14.47 -23.27
N ASN A 73 -1.67 13.38 -22.86
CA ASN A 73 -2.37 12.53 -23.84
C ASN A 73 -3.55 11.70 -23.29
N THR A 74 -4.64 11.77 -24.04
CA THR A 74 -5.85 10.94 -24.07
C THR A 74 -5.51 9.44 -24.03
N GLY A 75 -5.81 8.76 -22.92
CA GLY A 75 -5.62 7.31 -22.83
C GLY A 75 -6.15 6.72 -21.53
N ASN A 76 -7.40 6.25 -21.56
CA ASN A 76 -8.05 5.51 -20.48
C ASN A 76 -7.32 4.16 -20.26
N PHE A 77 -6.27 4.13 -19.44
CA PHE A 77 -5.61 2.88 -19.04
C PHE A 77 -5.51 2.80 -17.51
N GLY A 78 -5.87 1.63 -16.96
CA GLY A 78 -6.01 1.35 -15.52
C GLY A 78 -4.78 1.67 -14.65
N ALA A 79 -3.63 1.98 -15.24
CA ALA A 79 -2.44 2.51 -14.58
C ALA A 79 -2.70 3.85 -13.84
N MET A 80 -3.70 4.63 -14.25
CA MET A 80 -4.08 5.88 -13.56
C MET A 80 -4.66 5.64 -12.16
N LYS A 81 -5.26 4.46 -11.90
CA LYS A 81 -5.81 4.12 -10.57
C LYS A 81 -4.72 3.62 -9.62
N SER A 82 -3.78 2.82 -10.13
CA SER A 82 -2.68 2.28 -9.33
C SER A 82 -1.76 3.39 -8.82
N MET A 83 -1.46 4.39 -9.65
CA MET A 83 -0.71 5.59 -9.27
C MET A 83 -1.25 6.28 -8.01
N ARG A 84 -2.57 6.32 -7.81
CA ARG A 84 -3.18 6.86 -6.59
C ARG A 84 -2.96 5.96 -5.38
N THR A 85 -3.05 4.64 -5.56
CA THR A 85 -2.81 3.68 -4.46
C THR A 85 -1.37 3.66 -3.99
N LEU A 86 -0.41 3.92 -4.90
CA LEU A 86 1.00 3.97 -4.51
C LEU A 86 1.28 5.11 -3.50
N ARG A 87 0.48 6.19 -3.47
CA ARG A 87 0.63 7.26 -2.45
C ARG A 87 0.42 6.74 -1.03
N ALA A 88 -0.32 5.65 -0.86
CA ALA A 88 -0.47 4.97 0.42
C ALA A 88 0.82 4.31 0.93
N LEU A 89 1.88 4.25 0.10
CA LEU A 89 3.21 3.80 0.49
C LEU A 89 4.06 4.91 1.12
N ARG A 90 3.64 6.19 1.05
CA ARG A 90 4.37 7.30 1.71
C ARG A 90 4.62 7.08 3.21
N PRO A 91 3.71 6.49 4.03
CA PRO A 91 3.99 6.18 5.43
C PRO A 91 5.15 5.18 5.61
N LEU A 92 5.39 4.31 4.63
CA LEU A 92 6.49 3.33 4.66
C LEU A 92 7.87 4.02 4.69
N ARG A 93 8.00 5.24 4.13
CA ARG A 93 9.22 6.05 4.21
C ARG A 93 9.53 6.54 5.62
N ALA A 94 8.51 6.72 6.47
CA ALA A 94 8.72 7.11 7.86
C ALA A 94 9.30 5.92 8.67
N VAL A 95 8.83 4.71 8.38
CA VAL A 95 9.33 3.46 8.96
C VAL A 95 10.80 3.24 8.60
N SER A 96 11.19 3.51 7.35
CA SER A 96 12.60 3.40 6.95
C SER A 96 13.48 4.47 7.62
N ARG A 97 12.97 5.64 8.03
CA ARG A 97 13.78 6.68 8.67
C ARG A 97 14.00 6.44 10.17
N TRP A 98 13.04 5.82 10.85
CA TRP A 98 13.05 5.70 12.31
C TRP A 98 13.70 4.40 12.76
N GLU A 99 14.90 4.51 13.34
CA GLU A 99 15.68 3.37 13.84
C GLU A 99 14.88 2.49 14.81
N GLY A 100 14.07 3.09 15.69
CA GLY A 100 13.20 2.36 16.61
C GLY A 100 12.14 1.50 15.89
N MET A 101 11.57 1.98 14.78
CA MET A 101 10.61 1.19 13.99
C MET A 101 11.32 0.07 13.23
N ARG A 102 12.57 0.30 12.77
CA ARG A 102 13.35 -0.75 12.09
C ARG A 102 13.60 -1.96 12.98
N VAL A 103 13.88 -1.75 14.26
CA VAL A 103 14.09 -2.84 15.23
C VAL A 103 12.82 -3.68 15.39
N VAL A 104 11.66 -3.04 15.52
CA VAL A 104 10.37 -3.73 15.64
C VAL A 104 10.07 -4.53 14.38
N VAL A 105 10.28 -3.95 13.20
CA VAL A 105 10.07 -4.64 11.91
C VAL A 105 11.02 -5.84 11.76
N ASN A 106 12.30 -5.70 12.12
CA ASN A 106 13.24 -6.81 12.12
C ASN A 106 12.83 -7.92 13.09
N ALA A 107 12.33 -7.58 14.28
CA ALA A 107 11.83 -8.54 15.24
C ALA A 107 10.60 -9.29 14.70
N LEU A 108 9.69 -8.59 14.02
CA LEU A 108 8.56 -9.19 13.33
C LEU A 108 9.03 -10.16 12.24
N PHE A 109 9.93 -9.75 11.35
CA PHE A 109 10.46 -10.62 10.29
C PHE A 109 11.14 -11.88 10.84
N LYS A 110 11.82 -11.80 11.99
CA LYS A 110 12.38 -12.98 12.68
C LYS A 110 11.30 -13.93 13.20
N ALA A 111 10.13 -13.42 13.59
CA ALA A 111 9.01 -14.23 14.08
C ALA A 111 8.18 -14.86 12.95
N ILE A 112 8.14 -14.26 11.76
CA ILE A 112 7.40 -14.76 10.59
C ILE A 112 7.61 -16.26 10.32
N PRO A 113 8.83 -16.82 10.22
CA PRO A 113 8.99 -18.24 9.90
C PRO A 113 8.34 -19.17 10.94
N SER A 114 8.36 -18.81 12.22
CA SER A 114 7.68 -19.57 13.28
C SER A 114 6.16 -19.45 13.15
N ILE A 115 5.66 -18.23 12.92
CA ILE A 115 4.23 -17.97 12.74
C ILE A 115 3.69 -18.68 11.49
N CYS A 116 4.45 -18.73 10.39
CA CYS A 116 4.07 -19.43 9.16
C CYS A 116 3.79 -20.92 9.39
N ASN A 117 4.56 -21.58 10.25
CA ASN A 117 4.33 -22.99 10.58
C ASN A 117 2.98 -23.19 11.28
N VAL A 118 2.64 -22.32 12.24
CA VAL A 118 1.36 -22.36 12.95
C VAL A 118 0.20 -21.98 12.01
N LEU A 119 0.40 -20.96 11.17
CA LEU A 119 -0.57 -20.52 10.17
C LEU A 119 -0.91 -21.63 9.18
N LEU A 120 0.08 -22.41 8.74
CA LEU A 120 -0.12 -23.52 7.83
C LEU A 120 -1.04 -24.59 8.44
N VAL A 121 -0.79 -24.97 9.69
CA VAL A 121 -1.66 -25.92 10.42
C VAL A 121 -3.08 -25.34 10.59
N CYS A 122 -3.19 -24.07 10.94
CA CYS A 122 -4.48 -23.39 11.09
C CYS A 122 -5.25 -23.33 9.76
N LEU A 123 -4.55 -23.08 8.65
CA LEU A 123 -5.15 -23.09 7.31
C LEU A 123 -5.68 -24.47 6.92
N VAL A 124 -4.94 -25.55 7.20
CA VAL A 124 -5.43 -26.92 6.94
C VAL A 124 -6.67 -27.21 7.78
N PHE A 125 -6.68 -26.80 9.04
CA PHE A 125 -7.83 -26.96 9.92
C PHE A 125 -9.06 -26.20 9.37
N TRP A 126 -8.91 -24.92 9.04
CA TRP A 126 -9.98 -24.11 8.44
C TRP A 126 -10.45 -24.67 7.10
N LEU A 127 -9.56 -25.27 6.32
CA LEU A 127 -9.91 -25.89 5.04
C LEU A 127 -10.85 -27.09 5.24
N ILE A 128 -10.65 -27.92 6.27
CA ILE A 128 -11.56 -29.04 6.58
C ILE A 128 -12.95 -28.51 6.93
N PHE A 129 -13.05 -27.50 7.80
CA PHE A 129 -14.34 -26.85 8.12
C PHE A 129 -14.95 -26.17 6.89
N GLY A 130 -14.13 -25.60 6.01
CA GLY A 130 -14.56 -25.01 4.75
C GLY A 130 -15.21 -26.04 3.83
N ILE A 131 -14.58 -27.21 3.64
CA ILE A 131 -15.13 -28.31 2.83
C ILE A 131 -16.47 -28.79 3.42
N MET A 132 -16.52 -29.00 4.73
CA MET A 132 -17.74 -29.39 5.42
C MET A 132 -18.84 -28.33 5.29
N GLY A 133 -18.48 -27.04 5.42
CA GLY A 133 -19.41 -25.92 5.24
C GLY A 133 -19.97 -25.84 3.82
N VAL A 134 -19.14 -26.07 2.79
CA VAL A 134 -19.60 -26.15 1.40
C VAL A 134 -20.54 -27.33 1.21
N GLN A 135 -20.23 -28.50 1.76
CA GLN A 135 -21.10 -29.68 1.66
C GLN A 135 -22.47 -29.47 2.32
N LEU A 136 -22.51 -28.75 3.44
CA LEU A 136 -23.73 -28.48 4.19
C LEU A 136 -24.58 -27.35 3.59
N PHE A 137 -23.94 -26.31 3.07
CA PHE A 137 -24.62 -25.07 2.70
C PHE A 137 -24.55 -24.70 1.22
N SER A 138 -23.91 -25.52 0.38
CA SER A 138 -23.90 -25.30 -1.08
C SER A 138 -25.34 -25.24 -1.61
N GLY A 139 -25.66 -24.15 -2.31
CA GLY A 139 -26.98 -23.91 -2.93
C GLY A 139 -28.11 -23.49 -1.97
N LYS A 140 -27.88 -23.44 -0.64
CA LYS A 140 -28.92 -23.13 0.34
C LYS A 140 -29.07 -21.65 0.68
N PHE A 141 -28.16 -20.80 0.20
CA PHE A 141 -28.18 -19.35 0.44
C PHE A 141 -28.89 -18.53 -0.65
N HIS A 142 -29.51 -19.19 -1.64
CA HIS A 142 -30.28 -18.47 -2.66
C HIS A 142 -31.63 -18.03 -2.07
N ALA A 143 -31.87 -16.72 -2.06
CA ALA A 143 -33.16 -16.15 -1.67
C ALA A 143 -33.61 -15.14 -2.72
N CYS A 144 -34.88 -15.22 -3.14
CA CYS A 144 -35.49 -14.20 -3.99
C CYS A 144 -36.01 -13.07 -3.13
N ARG A 145 -35.38 -11.90 -3.21
CA ARG A 145 -35.86 -10.67 -2.56
C ARG A 145 -36.48 -9.75 -3.59
N ASN A 146 -37.76 -9.43 -3.40
CA ASN A 146 -38.47 -8.52 -4.28
C ASN A 146 -38.01 -7.07 -3.99
N GLY A 147 -37.53 -6.36 -5.00
CA GLY A 147 -36.95 -5.01 -4.84
C GLY A 147 -37.99 -3.89 -4.60
N THR A 148 -39.28 -4.24 -4.52
CA THR A 148 -40.40 -3.29 -4.54
C THR A 148 -41.16 -3.14 -3.22
N THR A 149 -40.84 -3.91 -2.16
CA THR A 149 -41.38 -3.60 -0.82
C THR A 149 -40.64 -2.38 -0.27
N LYS A 150 -41.19 -1.20 -0.54
CA LYS A 150 -40.91 -0.01 0.26
C LYS A 150 -41.22 -0.35 1.72
N PHE A 151 -40.39 0.21 2.60
CA PHE A 151 -40.43 0.10 4.05
C PHE A 151 -41.87 0.34 4.57
N ASP A 152 -42.56 -0.71 5.00
CA ASP A 152 -43.71 -0.59 5.89
C ASP A 152 -43.15 -0.67 7.32
N PRO A 153 -43.25 0.39 8.14
CA PRO A 153 -42.60 0.44 9.44
C PRO A 153 -43.36 -0.27 10.57
N ASP A 154 -44.49 -0.93 10.30
CA ASP A 154 -45.37 -1.44 11.37
C ASP A 154 -45.86 -2.89 11.15
N GLN A 155 -44.97 -3.87 11.37
CA GLN A 155 -45.39 -5.18 11.91
C GLN A 155 -44.31 -5.84 12.76
#